data_AF-A0A960NVF1-F1
#
_entry.id   AF-A0A960NVF1-F1
#
_cell.length_a   1.000
_cell.length_b   1.000
_cell.length_c   1.000
_cell.angle_alpha   90.00
_cell.angle_beta   90.00
_cell.angle_gamma   90.00
#
_symmetry.space_group_name_H-M   'P 1'
#
loop_
_entity.id
_entity.type
_entity.pdbx_description
1 polymer ?
#
loop_
_entity_poly.entity_id
_entity_poly.type
_entity_poly.pdbx_seq_one_letter_code
_entity_poly.pdbx_strand_id
1 'polypeptide(L)'
;MKTLYSQLSEKQKNQAVILENYDLPKNWEKWSAFQNQLDIKRFAFFLRENLENPKVPEIWFVNILQTVSTIEGHYDLFTEVLGINFEPHQVVADVRDPKSDFWKKVLEEPLFLGILYGYGRYNSLSFHRKYAYNDPDLNFTFSDKCKLGHTSLSNFPLPIFASFSQKDLVIKQYEKERKMIKKMYKHKDFVTLTLKKLQK
;
A
#
# COMPACT_ATOMS: atom_id res chain seq x y z
N MET A 1 9.19 -13.10 -13.84
CA MET A 1 8.43 -12.45 -14.93
C MET A 1 9.26 -11.26 -15.44
N LYS A 2 9.39 -10.99 -16.75
CA LYS A 2 10.11 -9.78 -17.23
C LYS A 2 9.21 -8.56 -17.02
N THR A 3 9.67 -7.55 -16.28
CA THR A 3 8.88 -6.35 -15.98
C THR A 3 8.61 -5.55 -17.27
N LEU A 4 7.46 -4.87 -17.39
CA LEU A 4 7.08 -4.11 -18.59
C LEU A 4 8.20 -3.15 -19.04
N TYR A 5 8.88 -2.51 -18.09
CA TYR A 5 10.00 -1.60 -18.34
C TYR A 5 11.26 -2.28 -18.87
N SER A 6 11.55 -3.50 -18.41
CA SER A 6 12.68 -4.29 -18.93
C SER A 6 12.50 -4.68 -20.41
N GLN A 7 11.26 -4.62 -20.92
CA GLN A 7 10.90 -4.93 -22.30
C GLN A 7 10.89 -3.71 -23.22
N LEU A 8 11.04 -2.48 -22.66
CA LEU A 8 11.10 -1.25 -23.45
C LEU A 8 12.46 -1.10 -24.14
N SER A 9 12.48 -0.53 -25.34
CA SER A 9 13.73 -0.06 -25.97
C SER A 9 14.36 1.08 -25.18
N GLU A 10 15.67 1.31 -25.31
CA GLU A 10 16.35 2.43 -24.63
C GLU A 10 15.71 3.79 -24.96
N LYS A 11 15.25 3.98 -26.20
CA LYS A 11 14.49 5.18 -26.60
C LYS A 11 13.17 5.29 -25.82
N GLN A 12 12.43 4.19 -25.68
CA GLN A 12 11.19 4.16 -24.90
C GLN A 12 11.45 4.31 -23.40
N LYS A 13 12.51 3.73 -22.82
CA LYS A 13 12.90 3.94 -21.42
C LYS A 13 13.29 5.38 -21.12
N ASN A 14 13.90 6.07 -22.09
CA ASN A 14 14.24 7.49 -21.99
C ASN A 14 13.03 8.41 -22.18
N GLN A 15 11.98 7.93 -22.84
CA GLN A 15 10.69 8.61 -22.99
C GLN A 15 9.68 8.21 -21.90
N ALA A 16 9.89 7.09 -21.21
CA ALA A 16 9.03 6.57 -20.16
C ALA A 16 9.10 7.51 -18.95
N VAL A 17 8.01 8.28 -18.80
CA VAL A 17 7.69 9.17 -17.69
C VAL A 17 8.80 10.15 -17.33
N ILE A 18 8.91 11.23 -18.09
CA ILE A 18 9.46 12.48 -17.56
C ILE A 18 8.36 13.05 -16.65
N LEU A 19 8.42 12.73 -15.36
CA LEU A 19 7.64 13.46 -14.37
C LEU A 19 8.23 14.87 -14.29
N GLU A 20 7.61 15.83 -15.00
CA GLU A 20 7.95 17.23 -14.84
C GLU A 20 7.87 17.59 -13.35
N ASN A 21 8.98 18.05 -12.78
CA ASN A 21 9.12 18.39 -11.36
C ASN A 21 9.13 17.19 -10.37
N TYR A 22 9.65 16.02 -10.75
CA TYR A 22 9.91 14.95 -9.77
C TYR A 22 11.01 15.34 -8.78
N ASP A 23 10.61 15.66 -7.56
CA ASP A 23 11.50 16.12 -6.50
C ASP A 23 11.71 15.08 -5.39
N LEU A 24 11.14 13.87 -5.53
CA LEU A 24 11.22 12.82 -4.50
C LEU A 24 12.65 12.52 -4.06
N PRO A 25 13.65 12.37 -4.94
CA PRO A 25 15.03 12.11 -4.50
C PRO A 25 15.56 13.24 -3.59
N LYS A 26 15.31 14.50 -3.96
CA LYS A 26 15.74 15.68 -3.19
C LYS A 26 14.98 15.82 -1.88
N ASN A 27 13.68 15.53 -1.87
CA ASN A 27 12.85 15.61 -0.67
C ASN A 27 13.06 14.42 0.26
N TRP A 28 13.41 13.25 -0.27
CA TRP A 28 13.69 12.07 0.53
C TRP A 28 14.90 12.27 1.44
N GLU A 29 15.97 12.91 0.95
CA GLU A 29 17.13 13.24 1.80
C GLU A 29 16.71 14.03 3.06
N LYS A 30 15.81 15.00 2.89
CA LYS A 30 15.25 15.79 4.01
C LYS A 30 14.42 14.91 4.94
N TRP A 31 13.55 14.05 4.38
CA TRP A 31 12.74 13.12 5.17
C TRP A 31 13.60 12.12 5.94
N SER A 32 14.61 11.54 5.31
CA SER A 32 15.54 10.58 5.92
C SER A 32 16.34 11.23 7.06
N ALA A 33 16.77 12.48 6.89
CA ALA A 33 17.46 13.22 7.96
C ALA A 33 16.54 13.53 9.15
N PHE A 34 15.26 13.81 8.88
CA PHE A 34 14.27 14.12 9.91
C PHE A 34 13.67 12.87 10.56
N GLN A 35 13.67 11.73 9.89
CA GLN A 35 13.03 10.49 10.34
C GLN A 35 13.51 10.05 11.73
N ASN A 36 14.81 10.19 12.04
CA ASN A 36 15.34 9.80 13.34
C ASN A 36 14.83 10.68 14.49
N GLN A 37 14.31 11.87 14.19
CA GLN A 37 13.66 12.77 15.16
C GLN A 37 12.19 12.40 15.37
N LEU A 38 11.61 11.59 14.48
CA LEU A 38 10.27 11.06 14.61
C LEU A 38 10.31 9.78 15.45
N ASP A 39 9.68 9.79 16.62
CA ASP A 39 9.50 8.57 17.43
C ASP A 39 8.41 7.67 16.83
N ILE A 40 8.69 7.10 15.65
CA ILE A 40 7.74 6.28 14.86
C ILE A 40 8.23 4.83 14.75
N LYS A 41 8.88 4.30 15.79
CA LYS A 41 9.61 3.02 15.77
C LYS A 41 8.78 1.79 15.38
N ARG A 42 7.45 1.85 15.55
CA ARG A 42 6.52 0.80 15.11
C ARG A 42 6.27 0.79 13.60
N PHE A 43 6.80 1.77 12.87
CA PHE A 43 6.70 1.86 11.44
C PHE A 43 8.07 1.64 10.79
N ALA A 44 8.12 0.85 9.73
CA ALA A 44 9.22 0.89 8.78
C ALA A 44 8.94 2.01 7.77
N PHE A 45 9.89 2.95 7.64
CA PHE A 45 9.81 4.06 6.69
C PHE A 45 11.11 4.10 5.90
N PHE A 46 11.05 3.82 4.60
CA PHE A 46 12.23 3.67 3.74
C PHE A 46 11.88 3.84 2.26
N LEU A 47 12.88 4.14 1.42
CA LEU A 47 12.75 4.05 -0.03
C LEU A 47 12.99 2.62 -0.50
N ARG A 48 12.23 2.22 -1.51
CA ARG A 48 12.43 0.99 -2.26
C ARG A 48 12.48 1.31 -3.76
N GLU A 49 13.27 0.57 -4.50
CA GLU A 49 13.20 0.61 -5.96
C GLU A 49 11.83 0.09 -6.43
N ASN A 50 11.23 0.80 -7.38
CA ASN A 50 10.01 0.34 -8.02
C ASN A 50 10.38 -0.72 -9.09
N LEU A 51 9.83 -1.92 -8.94
CA LEU A 51 10.11 -3.05 -9.84
C LEU A 51 9.60 -2.78 -11.27
N GLU A 52 8.51 -2.04 -11.42
CA GLU A 52 7.95 -1.66 -12.71
C GLU A 52 8.69 -0.47 -13.33
N ASN A 53 9.22 0.48 -12.55
CA ASN A 53 9.95 1.62 -13.06
C ASN A 53 11.05 2.11 -12.09
N PRO A 54 12.31 1.64 -12.25
CA PRO A 54 13.40 2.01 -11.36
C PRO A 54 13.70 3.52 -11.27
N LYS A 55 13.24 4.33 -12.23
CA LYS A 55 13.40 5.79 -12.21
C LYS A 55 12.46 6.49 -11.22
N VAL A 56 11.45 5.79 -10.72
CA VAL A 56 10.42 6.31 -9.81
C VAL A 56 10.40 5.46 -8.55
N PRO A 57 11.39 5.60 -7.65
CA PRO A 57 11.39 4.87 -6.39
C PRO A 57 10.12 5.16 -5.57
N GLU A 58 9.75 4.17 -4.76
CA GLU A 58 8.57 4.21 -3.91
C GLU A 58 8.96 4.48 -2.46
N ILE A 59 8.17 5.32 -1.78
CA ILE A 59 8.23 5.44 -0.33
C ILE A 59 7.35 4.36 0.28
N TRP A 60 7.94 3.55 1.15
CA TRP A 60 7.25 2.55 1.92
C TRP A 60 7.04 3.04 3.35
N PHE A 61 5.80 2.98 3.82
CA PHE A 61 5.43 3.30 5.20
C PHE A 61 4.58 2.18 5.79
N VAL A 62 5.21 1.28 6.53
CA VAL A 62 4.65 -0.02 6.94
C VAL A 62 4.47 -0.05 8.45
N ASN A 63 3.26 -0.32 8.94
CA ASN A 63 3.00 -0.55 10.36
C ASN A 63 3.40 -1.99 10.72
N ILE A 64 4.53 -2.15 11.42
CA ILE A 64 5.15 -3.46 11.68
C ILE A 64 4.17 -4.41 12.39
N LEU A 65 3.53 -3.96 13.47
CA LEU A 65 2.65 -4.81 14.27
C LEU A 65 1.39 -5.20 13.50
N GLN A 66 0.81 -4.25 12.77
CA GLN A 66 -0.37 -4.55 11.95
C GLN A 66 -0.03 -5.52 10.82
N THR A 67 1.13 -5.35 10.17
CA THR A 67 1.58 -6.26 9.11
C THR A 67 1.82 -7.67 9.64
N VAL A 68 2.46 -7.82 10.79
CA VAL A 68 2.62 -9.13 11.46
C VAL A 68 1.26 -9.76 11.69
N SER A 69 0.34 -9.06 12.37
CA SER A 69 -0.99 -9.59 12.71
C SER A 69 -1.81 -9.94 11.47
N THR A 70 -1.69 -9.15 10.40
CA THR A 70 -2.35 -9.44 9.12
C THR A 70 -1.79 -10.71 8.49
N ILE A 71 -0.47 -10.90 8.48
CA ILE A 71 0.17 -12.10 7.93
C ILE A 71 -0.19 -13.33 8.78
N GLU A 72 -0.12 -13.24 10.11
CA GLU A 72 -0.51 -14.30 11.04
C GLU A 72 -1.97 -14.73 10.82
N GLY A 73 -2.89 -13.77 10.73
CA GLY A 73 -4.31 -14.04 10.49
C GLY A 73 -4.61 -14.68 9.13
N HIS A 74 -3.64 -14.69 8.22
CA HIS A 74 -3.74 -15.30 6.89
C HIS A 74 -2.62 -16.31 6.63
N TYR A 75 -1.99 -16.85 7.68
CA TYR A 75 -0.78 -17.66 7.58
C TYR A 75 -0.91 -18.82 6.59
N ASP A 76 -1.96 -19.63 6.75
CA ASP A 76 -2.23 -20.80 5.90
C ASP A 76 -2.25 -20.42 4.42
N LEU A 77 -2.94 -19.32 4.07
CA LEU A 77 -3.03 -18.84 2.70
C LEU A 77 -1.67 -18.39 2.15
N PHE A 78 -0.87 -17.70 2.95
CA PHE A 78 0.49 -17.30 2.55
C PHE A 78 1.36 -18.52 2.32
N THR A 79 1.35 -19.51 3.22
CA THR A 79 2.15 -20.72 3.06
C THR A 79 1.73 -21.57 1.85
N GLU A 80 0.42 -21.72 1.64
CA GLU A 80 -0.16 -22.48 0.53
C GLU A 80 0.25 -21.90 -0.83
N VAL A 81 0.06 -20.59 -1.01
CA VAL A 81 0.30 -19.93 -2.31
C VAL A 81 1.79 -19.64 -2.54
N LEU A 82 2.56 -19.28 -1.50
CA LEU A 82 3.99 -19.00 -1.66
C LEU A 82 4.87 -20.27 -1.68
N GLY A 83 4.34 -21.40 -1.18
CA GLY A 83 5.05 -22.67 -1.06
C GLY A 83 6.24 -22.60 -0.10
N ILE A 84 6.20 -21.74 0.92
CA ILE A 84 7.26 -21.56 1.90
C ILE A 84 6.68 -21.50 3.31
N ASN A 85 7.39 -22.11 4.25
CA ASN A 85 7.15 -21.90 5.68
C ASN A 85 7.99 -20.71 6.13
N PHE A 86 7.43 -19.90 7.01
CA PHE A 86 8.10 -18.71 7.53
C PHE A 86 7.56 -18.34 8.91
N GLU A 87 8.27 -17.47 9.60
CA GLU A 87 7.81 -16.86 10.86
C GLU A 87 7.35 -15.42 10.57
N PRO A 88 6.08 -15.05 10.83
CA PRO A 88 5.53 -13.73 10.49
C PRO A 88 6.36 -12.55 11.02
N HIS A 89 6.85 -12.64 12.26
CA HIS A 89 7.71 -11.60 12.85
C HIS A 89 9.04 -11.44 12.11
N GLN A 90 9.65 -12.55 11.67
CA GLN A 90 10.94 -12.53 10.98
C GLN A 90 10.79 -11.90 9.60
N VAL A 91 9.80 -12.35 8.82
CA VAL A 91 9.61 -11.80 7.47
C VAL A 91 9.27 -10.33 7.51
N VAL A 92 8.51 -9.84 8.50
CA VAL A 92 8.24 -8.40 8.63
C VAL A 92 9.49 -7.61 9.03
N ALA A 93 10.39 -8.17 9.85
CA ALA A 93 11.69 -7.54 10.12
C ALA A 93 12.52 -7.35 8.84
N ASP A 94 12.38 -8.28 7.89
CA ASP A 94 13.07 -8.27 6.60
C ASP A 94 12.40 -7.40 5.52
N VAL A 95 11.35 -6.64 5.84
CA VAL A 95 10.63 -5.81 4.86
C VAL A 95 11.52 -4.78 4.14
N ARG A 96 12.62 -4.39 4.79
CA ARG A 96 13.63 -3.48 4.24
C ARG A 96 14.66 -4.17 3.35
N ASP A 97 14.78 -5.50 3.43
CA ASP A 97 15.77 -6.24 2.67
C ASP A 97 15.28 -6.43 1.22
N PRO A 98 15.93 -5.79 0.22
CA PRO A 98 15.58 -6.00 -1.18
C PRO A 98 15.82 -7.44 -1.65
N LYS A 99 16.62 -8.21 -0.91
CA LYS A 99 16.93 -9.61 -1.22
C LYS A 99 15.96 -10.60 -0.60
N SER A 100 15.02 -10.17 0.25
CA SER A 100 14.04 -11.05 0.89
C SER A 100 13.17 -11.78 -0.14
N ASP A 101 13.31 -13.10 -0.20
CA ASP A 101 12.55 -13.94 -1.13
C ASP A 101 11.06 -13.97 -0.79
N PHE A 102 10.71 -13.87 0.49
CA PHE A 102 9.33 -13.71 0.95
C PHE A 102 8.70 -12.46 0.32
N TRP A 103 9.33 -11.29 0.49
CA TRP A 103 8.77 -10.03 -0.01
C TRP A 103 8.77 -9.93 -1.52
N LYS A 104 9.76 -10.53 -2.23
CA LYS A 104 9.71 -10.60 -3.69
C LYS A 104 8.44 -11.31 -4.17
N LYS A 105 8.15 -12.50 -3.62
CA LYS A 105 6.95 -13.25 -4.01
C LYS A 105 5.66 -12.55 -3.61
N VAL A 106 5.61 -11.96 -2.40
CA VAL A 106 4.44 -11.20 -1.93
C VAL A 106 4.15 -10.01 -2.85
N LEU A 107 5.19 -9.33 -3.33
CA LEU A 107 5.05 -8.18 -4.22
C LEU A 107 4.63 -8.54 -5.64
N GLU A 108 4.94 -9.75 -6.09
CA GLU A 108 4.54 -10.25 -7.40
C GLU A 108 3.10 -10.79 -7.40
N GLU A 109 2.46 -10.94 -6.24
CA GLU A 109 1.14 -11.54 -6.08
C GLU A 109 0.08 -10.52 -5.60
N PRO A 110 -0.79 -10.01 -6.51
CA PRO A 110 -1.82 -9.03 -6.18
C PRO A 110 -2.75 -9.42 -5.03
N LEU A 111 -2.99 -10.72 -4.82
CA LEU A 111 -3.79 -11.23 -3.70
C LEU A 111 -3.21 -10.77 -2.35
N PHE A 112 -1.90 -10.90 -2.15
CA PHE A 112 -1.28 -10.55 -0.88
C PHE A 112 -1.18 -9.05 -0.67
N LEU A 113 -0.91 -8.30 -1.74
CA LEU A 113 -0.96 -6.83 -1.69
C LEU A 113 -2.34 -6.34 -1.27
N GLY A 114 -3.41 -6.92 -1.83
CA GLY A 114 -4.78 -6.58 -1.43
C GLY A 114 -5.04 -6.85 0.04
N ILE A 115 -4.60 -7.99 0.57
CA ILE A 115 -4.74 -8.34 1.99
C ILE A 115 -3.97 -7.35 2.87
N LEU A 116 -2.71 -7.06 2.54
CA LEU A 116 -1.85 -6.14 3.29
C LEU A 116 -2.35 -4.69 3.25
N TYR A 117 -2.97 -4.26 2.16
CA TYR A 117 -3.63 -2.96 2.06
C TYR A 117 -5.00 -2.88 2.75
N GLY A 118 -5.46 -3.98 3.35
CA GLY A 118 -6.70 -4.01 4.12
C GLY A 118 -7.96 -4.21 3.28
N TYR A 119 -7.84 -4.66 2.02
CA TYR A 119 -9.00 -5.06 1.22
C TYR A 119 -9.62 -6.38 1.68
N GLY A 120 -8.90 -7.15 2.51
CA GLY A 120 -9.36 -8.43 3.03
C GLY A 120 -9.32 -9.55 1.99
N ARG A 121 -9.44 -10.79 2.45
CA ARG A 121 -9.26 -11.99 1.62
C ARG A 121 -10.21 -12.05 0.42
N TYR A 122 -11.51 -11.84 0.65
CA TYR A 122 -12.53 -11.97 -0.40
C TYR A 122 -12.30 -10.97 -1.55
N ASN A 123 -12.11 -9.69 -1.21
CA ASN A 123 -11.93 -8.66 -2.21
C ASN A 123 -10.64 -8.84 -3.00
N SER A 124 -9.58 -9.25 -2.30
CA SER A 124 -8.26 -9.51 -2.91
C SER A 124 -8.29 -10.71 -3.87
N LEU A 125 -8.98 -11.80 -3.49
CA LEU A 125 -9.21 -12.94 -4.39
C LEU A 125 -10.06 -12.56 -5.59
N SER A 126 -11.10 -11.75 -5.39
CA SER A 126 -11.97 -11.29 -6.48
C SER A 126 -11.22 -10.37 -7.44
N PHE A 127 -10.37 -9.47 -6.92
CA PHE A 127 -9.48 -8.65 -7.73
C PHE A 127 -8.54 -9.52 -8.56
N HIS A 128 -7.84 -10.46 -7.91
CA HIS A 128 -6.96 -11.39 -8.60
C HIS A 128 -7.71 -12.14 -9.71
N ARG A 129 -8.90 -12.70 -9.41
CA ARG A 129 -9.72 -13.39 -10.42
C ARG A 129 -10.13 -12.50 -11.59
N LYS A 130 -10.55 -11.26 -11.30
CA LYS A 130 -11.00 -10.30 -12.32
C LYS A 130 -9.89 -10.00 -13.33
N TYR A 131 -8.68 -9.74 -12.85
CA TYR A 131 -7.59 -9.24 -13.70
C TYR A 131 -6.63 -10.33 -14.18
N ALA A 132 -6.39 -11.38 -13.40
CA ALA A 132 -5.51 -12.48 -13.81
C ALA A 132 -6.23 -13.47 -14.74
N TYR A 133 -7.53 -13.70 -14.53
CA TYR A 133 -8.32 -14.65 -15.34
C TYR A 133 -9.35 -13.98 -16.26
N ASN A 134 -9.39 -12.64 -16.32
CA ASN A 134 -10.34 -11.87 -17.11
C ASN A 134 -11.82 -12.24 -16.84
N ASP A 135 -12.16 -12.57 -15.58
CA ASP A 135 -13.51 -13.01 -15.19
C ASP A 135 -14.54 -11.88 -15.44
N PRO A 136 -15.46 -12.02 -16.43
CA PRO A 136 -16.37 -10.94 -16.80
C PRO A 136 -17.47 -10.72 -15.75
N ASP A 137 -17.80 -11.75 -14.96
CA ASP A 137 -18.96 -11.74 -14.05
C ASP A 137 -18.67 -10.98 -12.76
N LEU A 138 -17.39 -10.81 -12.42
CA LEU A 138 -16.96 -9.99 -11.30
C LEU A 138 -17.11 -8.51 -11.61
N ASN A 139 -18.10 -7.90 -10.97
CA ASN A 139 -18.32 -6.46 -10.94
C ASN A 139 -18.02 -5.93 -9.54
N PHE A 140 -17.47 -4.72 -9.45
CA PHE A 140 -17.20 -4.07 -8.17
C PHE A 140 -18.08 -2.84 -8.00
N THR A 141 -18.32 -2.50 -6.73
CA THR A 141 -19.00 -1.29 -6.29
C THR A 141 -18.06 -0.47 -5.43
N PHE A 142 -18.06 0.84 -5.62
CA PHE A 142 -17.30 1.75 -4.78
C PHE A 142 -18.04 2.00 -3.46
N SER A 143 -17.29 2.06 -2.35
CA SER A 143 -17.80 2.36 -1.01
C SER A 143 -18.43 3.76 -0.90
N ASP A 144 -18.07 4.66 -1.80
CA ASP A 144 -18.59 6.03 -1.86
C ASP A 144 -18.61 6.50 -3.31
N LYS A 145 -19.62 7.29 -3.69
CA LYS A 145 -19.55 8.18 -4.85
C LYS A 145 -18.68 9.39 -4.48
N CYS A 146 -17.43 9.17 -4.08
CA CYS A 146 -16.55 10.27 -3.70
C CYS A 146 -16.18 11.02 -4.98
N LYS A 147 -16.77 12.20 -5.21
CA LYS A 147 -16.26 13.11 -6.21
C LYS A 147 -14.87 13.51 -5.74
N LEU A 148 -13.84 13.16 -6.51
CA LEU A 148 -12.49 13.68 -6.31
C LEU A 148 -12.57 15.20 -6.50
N GLY A 149 -12.79 15.93 -5.40
CA GLY A 149 -12.75 17.39 -5.37
C GLY A 149 -11.31 17.87 -5.16
N HIS A 150 -11.11 19.19 -5.12
CA HIS A 150 -9.80 19.77 -4.78
C HIS A 150 -9.32 19.28 -3.42
N THR A 151 -8.12 18.69 -3.39
CA THR A 151 -7.43 18.30 -2.16
C THR A 151 -7.14 19.52 -1.32
N SER A 152 -7.71 19.58 -0.11
CA SER A 152 -7.44 20.63 0.86
C SER A 152 -7.49 20.07 2.28
N LEU A 153 -7.03 20.84 3.27
CA LEU A 153 -7.17 20.47 4.69
C LEU A 153 -8.64 20.29 5.10
N SER A 154 -9.57 21.03 4.48
CA SER A 154 -11.01 20.91 4.70
C SER A 154 -11.66 19.80 3.86
N ASN A 155 -11.02 19.37 2.77
CA ASN A 155 -11.45 18.29 1.89
C ASN A 155 -10.35 17.21 1.79
N PHE A 156 -10.21 16.45 2.87
CA PHE A 156 -9.20 15.40 3.01
C PHE A 156 -9.47 14.24 2.05
N PRO A 157 -8.65 14.03 1.00
CA PRO A 157 -8.90 13.00 -0.01
C PRO A 157 -8.54 11.64 0.58
N LEU A 158 -9.48 11.04 1.30
CA LEU A 158 -9.34 9.65 1.73
C LEU A 158 -9.57 8.73 0.51
N PRO A 159 -8.71 7.71 0.29
CA PRO A 159 -8.77 6.82 -0.87
C PRO A 159 -10.16 6.25 -1.14
N ILE A 160 -10.52 5.94 -2.38
CA ILE A 160 -11.81 5.25 -2.62
C ILE A 160 -11.58 3.76 -2.41
N PHE A 161 -12.52 3.08 -1.75
CA PHE A 161 -12.49 1.63 -1.60
C PHE A 161 -13.44 1.02 -2.64
N ALA A 162 -12.94 0.08 -3.44
CA ALA A 162 -13.75 -0.72 -4.36
C ALA A 162 -13.90 -2.13 -3.79
N SER A 163 -15.14 -2.63 -3.81
CA SER A 163 -15.46 -3.98 -3.34
C SER A 163 -16.17 -4.80 -4.40
N PHE A 164 -15.79 -6.07 -4.52
CA PHE A 164 -16.48 -7.07 -5.34
C PHE A 164 -17.71 -7.71 -4.63
N SER A 165 -18.11 -7.20 -3.46
CA SER A 165 -19.32 -7.65 -2.76
C SER A 165 -20.05 -6.51 -2.04
N GLN A 166 -21.36 -6.42 -2.26
CA GLN A 166 -22.24 -5.48 -1.56
C GLN A 166 -22.40 -5.78 -0.07
N LYS A 167 -22.07 -7.01 0.36
CA LYS A 167 -22.18 -7.46 1.76
C LYS A 167 -20.82 -7.50 2.46
N ASP A 168 -19.77 -6.98 1.82
CA ASP A 168 -18.42 -7.01 2.39
C ASP A 168 -18.35 -6.17 3.68
N LEU A 169 -18.04 -6.83 4.79
CA LEU A 169 -17.87 -6.21 6.09
C LEU A 169 -16.69 -5.21 6.09
N VAL A 170 -15.70 -5.42 5.22
CA VAL A 170 -14.57 -4.52 5.06
C VAL A 170 -15.02 -3.14 4.58
N ILE A 171 -16.04 -3.05 3.70
CA ILE A 171 -16.59 -1.73 3.29
C ILE A 171 -17.17 -0.99 4.49
N LYS A 172 -17.98 -1.68 5.31
CA LYS A 172 -18.62 -1.06 6.47
C LYS A 172 -17.59 -0.57 7.48
N GLN A 173 -16.53 -1.36 7.68
CA GLN A 173 -15.39 -0.96 8.49
C GLN A 173 -14.70 0.26 7.90
N TYR A 174 -14.39 0.24 6.61
CA TYR A 174 -13.75 1.34 5.90
C TYR A 174 -14.55 2.65 5.99
N GLU A 175 -15.87 2.60 5.75
CA GLU A 175 -16.76 3.76 5.90
C GLU A 175 -16.73 4.34 7.32
N LYS A 176 -16.73 3.48 8.34
CA LYS A 176 -16.64 3.89 9.74
C LYS A 176 -15.30 4.56 10.04
N GLU A 177 -14.20 3.98 9.57
CA GLU A 177 -12.85 4.52 9.71
C GLU A 177 -12.70 5.86 9.00
N ARG A 178 -13.22 6.00 7.78
CA ARG A 178 -13.26 7.29 7.05
C ARG A 178 -13.96 8.37 7.85
N LYS A 179 -15.16 8.08 8.36
CA LYS A 179 -15.94 9.02 9.18
C LYS A 179 -15.17 9.42 10.43
N MET A 180 -14.51 8.46 11.08
CA MET A 180 -13.67 8.69 12.25
C MET A 180 -12.47 9.59 11.93
N ILE A 181 -11.74 9.32 10.84
CA ILE A 181 -10.59 10.12 10.41
C ILE A 181 -11.04 11.55 10.08
N LYS A 182 -12.10 11.71 9.26
CA LYS A 182 -12.65 13.04 8.93
C LYS A 182 -13.04 13.82 10.19
N LYS A 183 -13.73 13.18 11.13
CA LYS A 183 -14.10 13.80 12.42
C LYS A 183 -12.86 14.16 13.25
N MET A 184 -11.84 13.31 13.24
CA MET A 184 -10.62 13.49 14.02
C MET A 184 -9.82 14.71 13.58
N TYR A 185 -9.69 14.93 12.27
CA TYR A 185 -8.91 16.00 11.66
C TYR A 185 -9.70 17.31 11.47
N LYS A 186 -11.02 17.28 11.66
CA LYS A 186 -11.87 18.47 11.51
C LYS A 186 -11.39 19.63 12.40
N HIS A 187 -11.08 20.76 11.78
CA HIS A 187 -10.59 22.01 12.43
C HIS A 187 -9.29 21.84 13.23
N LYS A 188 -8.45 20.86 12.90
CA LYS A 188 -7.14 20.68 13.54
C LYS A 188 -6.02 20.89 12.55
N ASP A 189 -4.87 21.29 13.07
CA ASP A 189 -3.64 21.30 12.29
C ASP A 189 -3.25 19.86 11.90
N PHE A 190 -3.18 19.61 10.60
CA PHE A 190 -2.97 18.26 10.06
C PHE A 190 -1.61 17.70 10.48
N VAL A 191 -0.54 18.49 10.35
CA VAL A 191 0.83 18.03 10.62
C VAL A 191 0.98 17.69 12.10
N THR A 192 0.60 18.60 12.98
CA THR A 192 0.70 18.42 14.43
C THR A 192 -0.11 17.21 14.90
N LEU A 193 -1.35 17.06 14.42
CA LEU A 193 -2.17 15.92 14.81
C LEU A 193 -1.63 14.59 14.28
N THR A 194 -1.16 14.56 13.03
CA THR A 194 -0.59 13.36 12.40
C THR A 194 0.64 12.91 13.16
N LEU A 195 1.60 13.80 13.41
CA LEU A 195 2.82 13.48 14.16
C LEU A 195 2.51 12.94 15.56
N LYS A 196 1.58 13.59 16.28
CA LYS A 196 1.12 13.11 17.58
C LYS A 196 0.48 11.72 17.53
N LYS A 197 -0.19 11.37 16.42
CA LYS A 197 -0.79 10.05 16.23
C LYS A 197 0.24 8.99 15.86
N LEU A 198 1.25 9.33 15.08
CA LEU A 198 2.32 8.42 14.70
C LEU A 198 3.25 8.07 15.87
N GLN A 199 3.34 8.92 16.89
CA GLN A 199 4.15 8.69 18.11
C GLN A 199 3.46 7.87 19.22
N LYS A 200 2.13 7.72 19.19
CA LYS A 200 1.33 7.05 20.25
C LYS A 200 0.94 5.62 19.94
#